data_AF-A0A2X1PYJ8-F1
#
_entry.id   AF-A0A2X1PYJ8-F1
#
_cell.length_a   1.000
_cell.length_b   1.000
_cell.length_c   1.000
_cell.angle_alpha   90.00
_cell.angle_beta   90.00
_cell.angle_gamma   90.00
#
_symmetry.space_group_name_H-M   'P 1'
#
loop_
_entity.id
_entity.type
_entity.pdbx_description
1 polymer ?
#
loop_
_entity_poly.entity_id
_entity_poly.type
_entity_poly.pdbx_seq_one_letter_code
_entity_poly.pdbx_strand_id
1 'polypeptide(L)'
;MYEFNHSHPSEVEKRESLIKEMFATVGENAWVEPPVYFSYGSNIHIGRNFYANFNLTIVDDYTVTIGDNVLIAPNVTLSVTGHPVHHELRKKRRDVLFSDNDWQ
;
A
#
# COMPACT_ATOMS: atom_id res chain seq x y z
N MET A 1 2.88 9.12 5.52
CA MET A 1 3.69 8.90 4.29
C MET A 1 4.91 9.81 4.21
N TYR A 2 4.74 11.14 4.09
CA TYR A 2 5.87 12.06 3.88
C TYR A 2 6.96 11.92 4.95
N GLU A 3 6.58 11.93 6.23
CA GLU A 3 7.54 11.81 7.34
C GLU A 3 8.31 10.50 7.33
N PHE A 4 7.66 9.40 6.97
CA PHE A 4 8.30 8.10 6.85
C PHE A 4 9.35 8.11 5.73
N ASN A 5 8.98 8.61 4.55
CA ASN A 5 9.87 8.68 3.38
C ASN A 5 11.08 9.62 3.60
N HIS A 6 10.97 10.60 4.49
CA HIS A 6 12.05 11.56 4.79
C HIS A 6 12.74 11.30 6.14
N SER A 7 12.38 10.23 6.84
CA SER A 7 13.06 9.85 8.08
C SER A 7 14.47 9.35 7.80
N HIS A 8 15.42 9.72 8.66
CA HIS A 8 16.79 9.24 8.58
C HIS A 8 16.83 7.72 8.83
N PRO A 9 17.71 6.94 8.17
CA PRO A 9 17.78 5.49 8.36
C PRO A 9 18.00 5.02 9.80
N SER A 10 18.58 5.87 10.65
CA SER A 10 18.79 5.57 12.07
C SER A 10 17.55 5.79 12.95
N GLU A 11 16.47 6.40 12.43
CA GLU A 11 15.23 6.64 13.18
C GLU A 11 14.33 5.38 13.15
N VAL A 12 14.85 4.24 13.60
CA VAL A 12 14.20 2.93 13.49
C VAL A 12 12.86 2.91 14.24
N GLU A 13 12.86 3.35 15.50
CA GLU A 13 11.67 3.33 16.35
C GLU A 13 10.56 4.23 15.80
N LYS A 14 10.94 5.36 15.21
CA LYS A 14 10.01 6.28 14.54
C LYS A 14 9.45 5.66 13.26
N ARG A 15 10.26 4.96 12.48
CA ARG A 15 9.78 4.24 11.28
C ARG A 15 8.78 3.16 11.67
N GLU A 16 9.06 2.39 12.71
CA GLU A 16 8.14 1.37 13.24
C GLU A 16 6.82 1.98 13.72
N SER A 17 6.85 3.11 14.43
CA SER A 17 5.62 3.79 14.88
C SER A 17 4.82 4.33 13.69
N LEU A 18 5.50 4.95 12.72
CA LEU A 18 4.87 5.49 11.52
C LEU A 18 4.22 4.41 10.66
N ILE A 19 4.81 3.22 10.53
CA ILE A 19 4.18 2.10 9.79
C ILE A 19 2.82 1.75 10.40
N LYS A 20 2.73 1.67 11.74
CA LYS A 20 1.48 1.37 12.45
C LYS A 20 0.44 2.48 12.34
N GLU A 21 0.88 3.73 12.15
CA GLU A 21 0.01 4.89 12.01
C GLU A 21 -0.46 5.11 10.57
N MET A 22 0.37 4.73 9.59
CA MET A 22 0.07 4.90 8.16
C MET A 22 -0.94 3.90 7.62
N PHE A 23 -0.95 2.66 8.12
CA PHE A 23 -1.80 1.58 7.61
C PHE A 23 -2.94 1.25 8.56
N ALA A 24 -4.04 0.73 8.00
CA ALA A 24 -5.26 0.43 8.75
C ALA A 24 -5.01 -0.59 9.87
N THR A 25 -4.29 -1.67 9.55
CA THR A 25 -3.87 -2.71 10.48
C THR A 25 -2.51 -3.24 10.07
N VAL A 26 -1.64 -3.48 11.05
CA VAL A 26 -0.30 -4.03 10.83
C VAL A 26 -0.03 -5.12 11.85
N GLY A 27 0.27 -6.33 11.36
CA GLY A 27 0.70 -7.44 12.20
C GLY A 27 2.10 -7.24 12.81
N GLU A 28 2.48 -8.15 13.70
CA GLU A 28 3.82 -8.17 14.28
C GLU A 28 4.90 -8.35 13.22
N ASN A 29 6.09 -7.76 13.46
CA ASN A 29 7.29 -7.89 12.62
C ASN A 29 7.07 -7.42 11.16
N ALA A 30 6.44 -6.27 10.96
CA ALA A 30 6.32 -5.63 9.65
C ALA A 30 7.50 -4.70 9.38
N TRP A 31 8.05 -4.76 8.16
CA TRP A 31 9.11 -3.87 7.69
C TRP A 31 8.80 -3.35 6.29
N VAL A 32 9.03 -2.05 6.10
CA VAL A 32 8.90 -1.38 4.80
C VAL A 32 10.16 -0.57 4.58
N GLU A 33 10.84 -0.83 3.46
CA GLU A 33 11.95 0.01 3.03
C GLU A 33 11.43 1.31 2.39
N PRO A 34 11.75 2.50 2.92
CA PRO A 34 11.35 3.74 2.28
C PRO A 34 12.09 3.96 0.94
N PRO A 35 11.47 4.63 -0.04
CA PRO A 35 10.16 5.26 0.07
C PRO A 35 9.01 4.27 -0.18
N VAL A 36 7.87 4.58 0.41
CA VAL A 36 6.57 3.94 0.16
C VAL A 36 5.56 4.97 -0.32
N TYR A 37 4.69 4.57 -1.25
CA TYR A 37 3.69 5.43 -1.86
C TYR A 37 2.30 4.79 -1.73
N PHE A 38 1.31 5.57 -1.35
CA PHE A 38 -0.09 5.13 -1.31
C PHE A 38 -1.07 6.29 -1.47
N SER A 39 -2.33 5.99 -1.81
CA SER A 39 -3.40 6.98 -1.93
C SER A 39 -3.89 7.44 -0.55
N TYR A 40 -4.18 6.48 0.34
CA TYR A 40 -4.76 6.74 1.67
C TYR A 40 -3.96 6.10 2.81
N GLY A 41 -3.49 4.87 2.64
CA GLY A 41 -2.83 4.07 3.67
C GLY A 41 -3.83 3.38 4.61
N SER A 42 -4.88 4.09 5.01
CA SER A 42 -5.93 3.60 5.92
C SER A 42 -6.85 2.53 5.32
N ASN A 43 -6.69 2.16 4.04
CA ASN A 43 -7.39 1.02 3.42
C ASN A 43 -6.51 -0.23 3.33
N ILE A 44 -5.26 -0.17 3.79
CA ILE A 44 -4.27 -1.23 3.65
C ILE A 44 -4.18 -2.01 4.97
N HIS A 45 -4.45 -3.31 4.88
CA HIS A 45 -4.40 -4.27 5.98
C HIS A 45 -3.25 -5.25 5.76
N ILE A 46 -2.29 -5.28 6.70
CA ILE A 46 -1.07 -6.06 6.59
C ILE A 46 -1.01 -7.10 7.72
N GLY A 47 -0.75 -8.35 7.36
CA GLY A 47 -0.52 -9.47 8.29
C GLY A 47 0.84 -9.41 9.00
N ARG A 48 1.24 -10.54 9.59
CA ARG A 48 2.49 -10.69 10.34
C ARG A 48 3.67 -11.02 9.43
N ASN A 49 4.89 -10.69 9.87
CA ASN A 49 6.14 -10.99 9.17
C ASN A 49 6.14 -10.47 7.72
N PHE A 50 5.62 -9.25 7.54
CA PHE A 50 5.57 -8.58 6.25
C PHE A 50 6.88 -7.88 5.96
N TYR A 51 7.38 -8.03 4.74
CA TYR A 51 8.52 -7.26 4.25
C TYR A 51 8.23 -6.69 2.87
N ALA A 52 8.37 -5.38 2.73
CA ALA A 52 8.38 -4.70 1.44
C ALA A 52 9.70 -3.99 1.21
N ASN A 53 10.29 -4.25 0.04
CA ASN A 53 11.50 -3.58 -0.41
C ASN A 53 11.19 -2.21 -1.04
N PHE A 54 12.22 -1.50 -1.49
CA PHE A 54 12.16 -0.11 -1.96
C PHE A 54 11.04 0.16 -2.98
N ASN A 55 10.45 1.35 -2.91
CA ASN A 55 9.50 1.89 -3.90
C ASN A 55 8.19 1.08 -4.03
N LEU A 56 7.71 0.49 -2.94
CA LEU A 56 6.36 -0.06 -2.92
C LEU A 56 5.34 1.05 -3.18
N THR A 57 4.47 0.84 -4.17
CA THR A 57 3.35 1.74 -4.48
C THR A 57 2.04 0.99 -4.35
N ILE A 58 1.09 1.51 -3.57
CA ILE A 58 -0.24 0.92 -3.37
C ILE A 58 -1.31 1.97 -3.64
N VAL A 59 -2.01 1.86 -4.77
CA VAL A 59 -3.19 2.68 -5.06
C VAL A 59 -4.39 2.05 -4.37
N ASP A 60 -4.67 2.51 -3.15
CA ASP A 60 -5.64 1.95 -2.21
C ASP A 60 -6.93 2.78 -2.11
N ASP A 61 -7.56 3.14 -3.23
CA ASP A 61 -8.89 3.80 -3.20
C ASP A 61 -10.00 2.87 -2.64
N TYR A 62 -9.69 1.58 -2.48
CA TYR A 62 -10.48 0.59 -1.76
C TYR A 62 -9.57 -0.36 -0.96
N THR A 63 -10.18 -1.29 -0.23
CA THR A 63 -9.48 -2.22 0.69
C THR A 63 -8.41 -3.04 -0.02
N VAL A 64 -7.20 -3.06 0.58
CA VAL A 64 -6.09 -3.94 0.20
C VAL A 64 -5.75 -4.82 1.39
N THR A 65 -5.78 -6.14 1.21
CA THR A 65 -5.43 -7.10 2.26
C THR A 65 -4.18 -7.88 1.86
N ILE A 66 -3.15 -7.82 2.70
CA ILE A 66 -1.89 -8.55 2.55
C ILE A 66 -1.78 -9.53 3.71
N GLY A 67 -1.60 -10.82 3.40
CA GLY A 67 -1.54 -11.88 4.41
C GLY A 67 -0.24 -11.95 5.20
N ASP A 68 -0.11 -13.04 5.97
CA ASP A 68 1.09 -13.33 6.76
C ASP A 68 2.27 -13.83 5.88
N ASN A 69 3.51 -13.50 6.27
CA ASN A 69 4.76 -13.93 5.64
C ASN A 69 4.93 -13.50 4.17
N VAL A 70 4.38 -12.35 3.81
CA VAL A 70 4.48 -11.82 2.45
C VAL A 70 5.79 -11.04 2.27
N LEU A 71 6.51 -11.36 1.19
CA LEU A 71 7.73 -10.67 0.76
C LEU A 71 7.45 -9.95 -0.57
N ILE A 72 7.64 -8.63 -0.61
CA ILE A 72 7.48 -7.80 -1.80
C ILE A 72 8.84 -7.28 -2.28
N ALA A 73 9.15 -7.56 -3.55
CA ALA A 73 10.37 -7.12 -4.21
C ALA A 73 10.39 -5.59 -4.46
N PRO A 74 11.54 -5.00 -4.85
CA PRO A 74 11.61 -3.57 -5.17
C PRO A 74 10.72 -3.19 -6.37
N ASN A 75 10.19 -1.96 -6.34
CA ASN A 75 9.40 -1.34 -7.42
C ASN A 75 8.10 -2.08 -7.77
N VAL A 76 7.47 -2.73 -6.79
CA VAL A 76 6.16 -3.35 -6.99
C VAL A 76 5.06 -2.29 -6.88
N THR A 77 4.07 -2.38 -7.79
CA THR A 77 2.86 -1.57 -7.77
C THR A 77 1.64 -2.47 -7.59
N LEU A 78 0.83 -2.17 -6.57
CA LEU A 78 -0.49 -2.73 -6.34
C LEU A 78 -1.54 -1.65 -6.62
N SER A 79 -2.60 -1.98 -7.33
CA SER A 79 -3.68 -1.02 -7.60
C SER A 79 -5.02 -1.73 -7.55
N VAL A 80 -5.89 -1.30 -6.64
CA VAL A 80 -7.31 -1.69 -6.67
C VAL A 80 -8.11 -0.79 -7.60
N THR A 81 -7.51 0.28 -8.11
CA THR A 81 -8.19 1.27 -8.93
C THR A 81 -7.86 1.05 -10.39
N GLY A 82 -8.91 1.05 -11.21
CA GLY A 82 -8.82 1.14 -12.65
C GLY A 82 -9.76 2.20 -13.20
N HIS A 83 -9.66 2.44 -14.50
CA HIS A 83 -10.61 3.26 -15.24
C HIS A 83 -11.20 2.47 -16.40
N PRO A 84 -12.47 2.72 -16.77
CA PRO A 84 -13.07 2.14 -17.95
C PRO A 84 -12.23 2.41 -19.20
N VAL A 85 -12.06 1.38 -20.03
CA VAL A 85 -11.33 1.48 -21.31
C VAL A 85 -11.96 2.53 -22.23
N HIS A 86 -13.30 2.60 -22.27
CA HIS A 86 -14.00 3.55 -23.12
C HIS A 86 -13.87 4.99 -22.60
N HIS A 87 -13.25 5.87 -23.39
CA HIS A 87 -12.90 7.23 -22.97
C HIS A 87 -14.08 8.09 -22.49
N GLU A 88 -15.27 7.95 -23.07
CA GLU A 88 -16.47 8.67 -22.61
C GLU A 88 -16.87 8.32 -21.16
N LEU A 89 -16.55 7.11 -20.69
CA LEU A 89 -16.90 6.68 -19.34
C LEU A 89 -15.98 7.30 -18.28
N ARG A 90 -14.71 7.56 -18.60
CA ARG A 90 -13.73 8.22 -17.70
C ARG A 90 -13.87 9.75 -17.62
N LYS A 91 -14.66 10.40 -18.49
CA LYS A 91 -14.98 11.84 -18.35
C LYS A 91 -15.80 12.15 -17.09
N LYS A 92 -16.53 11.17 -16.56
CA LYS A 92 -17.40 11.31 -15.39
C LYS A 92 -16.80 10.74 -14.09
N ARG A 93 -15.49 10.46 -14.05
CA ARG A 93 -14.80 9.81 -12.90
C ARG A 93 -15.52 8.55 -12.39
N ARG A 94 -15.82 7.64 -13.30
CA ARG A 94 -16.31 6.31 -12.93
C ARG A 94 -15.11 5.40 -12.79
N ASP A 95 -14.59 5.29 -11.58
CA ASP A 95 -13.50 4.37 -11.28
C ASP A 95 -14.04 2.95 -11.12
N VAL A 96 -13.22 1.98 -11.49
CA VAL A 96 -13.48 0.55 -11.25
C VAL A 96 -12.62 0.16 -10.06
N LEU A 97 -13.27 -0.38 -9.03
CA LEU A 97 -12.59 -0.91 -7.85
C LEU A 97 -12.52 -2.42 -7.97
N PHE A 98 -11.33 -2.98 -7.76
CA PHE A 98 -11.06 -4.41 -7.75
C PHE A 98 -10.95 -4.88 -6.30
N SER A 99 -11.67 -5.94 -5.97
CA SER A 99 -11.67 -6.62 -4.67
C SER A 99 -11.31 -8.10 -4.82
N ASP A 100 -11.23 -8.80 -3.69
CA ASP A 100 -10.95 -10.24 -3.70
C ASP A 100 -11.93 -11.01 -4.60
N ASN A 101 -11.37 -11.80 -5.53
CA ASN A 101 -12.07 -12.57 -6.58
C ASN A 101 -12.59 -11.79 -7.79
N ASP A 102 -12.22 -10.51 -7.96
CA ASP A 102 -12.41 -9.79 -9.21
C ASP A 102 -11.30 -10.16 -10.22
N TRP A 103 -11.42 -11.34 -10.84
CA TRP A 103 -10.58 -11.71 -11.98
C TRP A 103 -11.18 -11.12 -13.27
N GLN A 104 -10.41 -10.29 -13.98
CA GLN A 104 -10.70 -9.89 -15.37
C GLN A 104 -10.06 -10.82 -16.38
#